data_AF-A0A8S2YPT3-F1
#
_entry.id   AF-A0A8S2YPT3-F1
#
_cell.length_a   1.000
_cell.length_b   1.000
_cell.length_c   1.000
_cell.angle_alpha   90.00
_cell.angle_beta   90.00
_cell.angle_gamma   90.00
#
_symmetry.space_group_name_H-M   'P 1'
#
loop_
_entity.id
_entity.type
_entity.pdbx_description
1 polymer ?
#
loop_
_entity_poly.entity_id
_entity_poly.type
_entity_poly.pdbx_seq_one_letter_code
_entity_poly.pdbx_strand_id
1 'polypeptide(L)'
;CKWSNQCRTYYEKQSPDTCTNELNPPLPAGGKCDPHFTCYNNYSYTFNGYGEYVLFKTSSIEIQIQLEPIESNIINNHATVIQAFVIKNANYPKVQFELFTELKLLEIRVNNRLVTLNVDVDDLYSDEYLTVAQTNDT
;
A
#
# COMPACT_ATOMS: atom_id res chain seq x y z
N CYS A 1 34.28 -4.69 3.56
CA CYS A 1 35.66 -5.04 3.93
C CYS A 1 35.80 -5.86 5.24
N LYS A 2 34.68 -6.19 5.92
CA LYS A 2 34.70 -7.00 7.17
C LYS A 2 34.33 -8.46 6.95
N TRP A 3 33.55 -8.75 5.91
CA TRP A 3 33.06 -10.09 5.55
C TRP A 3 33.54 -10.60 4.19
N SER A 4 34.28 -9.76 3.46
CA SER A 4 35.00 -10.14 2.24
C SER A 4 36.12 -9.14 1.93
N ASN A 5 37.06 -9.61 1.12
CA ASN A 5 38.26 -8.87 0.69
C ASN A 5 37.96 -7.95 -0.51
N GLN A 6 36.71 -7.90 -0.99
CA GLN A 6 36.28 -7.05 -2.10
C GLN A 6 35.96 -5.63 -1.62
N CYS A 7 36.91 -5.04 -0.90
CA CYS A 7 36.75 -3.75 -0.25
C CYS A 7 36.62 -2.62 -1.27
N ARG A 8 37.41 -2.68 -2.35
CA ARG A 8 37.38 -1.69 -3.42
C ARG A 8 36.01 -1.59 -4.09
N THR A 9 35.43 -2.73 -4.48
CA THR A 9 34.10 -2.79 -5.08
C THR A 9 33.00 -2.30 -4.12
N TYR A 10 33.15 -2.57 -2.82
CA TYR A 10 32.23 -2.06 -1.81
C TYR A 10 32.23 -0.52 -1.76
N TYR A 11 33.42 0.10 -1.70
CA TYR A 11 33.55 1.55 -1.67
C TYR A 11 33.22 2.22 -3.02
N GLU A 12 33.44 1.54 -4.15
CA GLU A 12 33.02 2.04 -5.47
C GLU A 12 31.49 2.07 -5.61
N LYS A 13 30.78 1.11 -5.00
CA LYS A 13 29.30 1.06 -5.02
C LYS A 13 28.63 1.86 -3.90
N GLN A 14 29.32 2.04 -2.78
CA GLN A 14 28.86 2.82 -1.63
C GLN A 14 29.93 3.87 -1.30
N SER A 15 30.15 4.78 -2.25
CA SER A 15 31.07 5.90 -2.05
C SER A 15 30.67 6.67 -0.79
N PRO A 16 31.60 6.95 0.14
CA PRO A 16 31.31 7.73 1.33
C PRO A 16 30.87 9.14 0.94
N ASP A 17 29.60 9.43 1.20
CA ASP A 17 28.97 10.74 1.43
C ASP A 17 29.78 11.97 1.01
N THR A 18 29.82 12.23 -0.30
CA THR A 18 29.67 13.61 -0.76
C THR A 18 28.26 13.68 -1.32
N CYS A 19 27.32 14.24 -0.55
CA CYS A 19 25.90 14.47 -0.89
C CYS A 19 25.73 15.43 -2.09
N THR A 20 26.54 15.27 -3.12
CA THR A 20 26.67 16.13 -4.30
C THR A 20 26.65 15.32 -5.59
N ASN A 21 26.79 13.99 -5.52
CA ASN A 21 26.68 13.13 -6.69
C ASN A 21 25.45 12.23 -6.52
N GLU A 22 24.51 12.39 -7.46
CA GLU A 22 23.20 11.75 -7.58
C GLU A 22 23.27 10.22 -7.79
N LEU A 23 23.94 9.50 -6.90
CA LEU A 23 23.56 8.11 -6.64
C LEU A 23 22.41 8.20 -5.66
N ASN A 24 21.21 8.36 -6.21
CA ASN A 24 19.98 8.16 -5.46
C ASN A 24 20.15 6.78 -4.78
N PRO A 25 20.28 6.68 -3.44
CA PRO A 25 20.16 5.38 -2.79
C PRO A 25 18.84 4.80 -3.30
N PRO A 26 18.74 3.49 -3.60
CA PRO A 26 17.44 2.93 -3.92
C PRO A 26 16.51 3.38 -2.80
N LEU A 27 15.56 4.26 -3.17
CA LEU A 27 14.54 4.77 -2.27
C LEU A 27 14.01 3.53 -1.54
N PRO A 28 13.89 3.55 -0.20
CA PRO A 28 13.53 2.36 0.56
C PRO A 28 12.36 1.71 -0.15
N ALA A 29 12.60 0.51 -0.70
CA ALA A 29 11.80 -0.06 -1.77
C ALA A 29 10.31 0.10 -1.46
N GLY A 30 9.70 1.11 -2.09
CA GLY A 30 8.28 1.36 -2.00
C GLY A 30 7.60 0.19 -2.67
N GLY A 31 6.97 -0.66 -1.86
CA GLY A 31 6.28 -1.87 -2.29
C GLY A 31 7.21 -3.06 -2.45
N LYS A 32 7.16 -4.00 -1.50
CA LYS A 32 7.35 -5.41 -1.89
C LYS A 32 6.11 -5.77 -2.71
N CYS A 33 6.20 -5.58 -4.03
CA CYS A 33 5.17 -5.94 -4.99
C CYS A 33 5.04 -7.46 -5.06
N ASP A 34 4.15 -7.96 -4.21
CA ASP A 34 3.23 -9.11 -4.29
C ASP A 34 2.56 -9.16 -2.91
N PRO A 35 1.26 -9.45 -2.75
CA PRO A 35 0.57 -9.20 -1.48
C PRO A 35 1.17 -10.11 -0.39
N HIS A 36 1.96 -9.50 0.48
CA HIS A 36 2.54 -10.15 1.65
C HIS A 36 1.64 -9.88 2.85
N PHE A 37 0.86 -10.88 3.23
CA PHE A 37 -0.02 -10.80 4.38
C PHE A 37 0.71 -11.29 5.61
N THR A 38 0.80 -10.47 6.65
CA THR A 38 1.21 -10.91 7.97
C THR A 38 -0.04 -11.08 8.83
N CYS A 39 -0.30 -12.31 9.27
CA CYS A 39 -1.42 -12.64 10.13
C CYS A 39 -1.17 -12.23 11.59
N TYR A 40 -2.21 -12.22 12.43
CA TYR A 40 -2.12 -11.86 13.86
C TYR A 40 -1.11 -12.67 14.67
N ASN A 41 -0.83 -13.91 14.25
CA ASN A 41 0.16 -14.78 14.86
C ASN A 41 1.59 -14.54 14.31
N ASN A 42 1.79 -13.43 13.59
CA ASN A 42 3.06 -13.01 12.99
C ASN A 42 3.61 -13.94 11.89
N TYR A 43 2.76 -14.80 11.32
CA TYR A 43 3.13 -15.59 10.14
C TYR A 43 2.88 -14.78 8.86
N SER A 44 3.83 -14.82 7.94
CA SER A 44 3.75 -14.12 6.66
C SER A 44 3.48 -15.08 5.51
N TYR A 45 2.59 -14.70 4.62
CA TYR A 45 2.20 -15.45 3.42
C TYR A 45 2.26 -14.54 2.20
N THR A 46 2.57 -15.13 1.04
CA THR A 46 2.37 -14.48 -0.26
C THR A 46 1.13 -15.08 -0.90
N PHE A 47 0.20 -14.23 -1.33
CA PHE A 47 -1.00 -14.67 -2.03
C PHE A 47 -1.28 -13.77 -3.24
N ASN A 48 -1.03 -14.31 -4.43
CA ASN A 48 -1.22 -13.63 -5.71
C ASN A 48 -2.57 -14.02 -6.36
N GLY A 49 -3.68 -13.76 -5.65
CA GLY A 49 -5.02 -14.06 -6.14
C GLY A 49 -5.56 -13.00 -7.10
N TYR A 50 -6.46 -13.38 -8.01
CA TYR A 50 -7.22 -12.45 -8.84
C TYR A 50 -8.69 -12.48 -8.41
N GLY A 51 -9.24 -11.34 -7.99
CA GLY A 51 -10.64 -11.21 -7.55
C GLY A 51 -10.81 -10.67 -6.14
N GLU A 52 -11.98 -10.91 -5.54
CA GLU A 52 -12.38 -10.38 -4.23
C GLU A 52 -12.27 -11.44 -3.13
N TYR A 53 -11.71 -11.04 -1.98
CA TYR A 53 -11.43 -11.93 -0.86
C TYR A 53 -11.83 -11.28 0.48
N VAL A 54 -12.32 -12.10 1.42
CA VAL A 54 -12.51 -11.69 2.81
C VAL A 54 -11.17 -11.78 3.53
N LEU A 55 -10.60 -10.65 3.90
CA LEU A 55 -9.34 -10.59 4.63
C LEU A 55 -9.53 -10.84 6.13
N PHE A 56 -10.61 -10.30 6.70
CA PHE A 56 -10.92 -10.43 8.12
C PHE A 56 -12.43 -10.39 8.36
N LYS A 57 -12.92 -11.23 9.26
CA LYS A 57 -14.35 -11.28 9.59
C LYS A 57 -14.57 -11.67 11.04
N THR A 58 -15.43 -10.91 11.71
CA THR A 58 -15.98 -11.19 13.04
C THR A 58 -17.51 -11.14 12.97
N SER A 59 -18.19 -11.21 14.11
CA SER A 59 -19.63 -10.98 14.18
C SER A 59 -20.05 -9.56 13.86
N SER A 60 -19.14 -8.57 14.00
CA SER A 60 -19.45 -7.14 13.89
C SER A 60 -18.69 -6.41 12.80
N ILE A 61 -17.59 -6.97 12.29
CA ILE A 61 -16.69 -6.33 11.31
C ILE A 61 -16.36 -7.32 10.20
N GLU A 62 -16.41 -6.86 8.96
CA GLU A 62 -15.91 -7.59 7.79
C GLU A 62 -15.03 -6.65 6.95
N ILE A 63 -13.84 -7.14 6.58
CA ILE A 63 -12.90 -6.47 5.69
C ILE A 63 -12.75 -7.35 4.45
N GLN A 64 -13.04 -6.78 3.29
CA GLN A 64 -12.80 -7.42 2.00
C GLN A 64 -11.77 -6.62 1.21
N ILE A 65 -11.01 -7.33 0.38
CA ILE A 65 -10.01 -6.78 -0.52
C ILE A 65 -10.27 -7.25 -1.94
N GLN A 66 -9.91 -6.42 -2.92
CA GLN A 66 -9.86 -6.79 -4.32
C GLN A 66 -8.39 -6.81 -4.77
N LEU A 67 -7.99 -7.93 -5.38
CA LEU A 67 -6.67 -8.12 -5.94
C LEU A 67 -6.73 -8.18 -7.46
N GLU A 68 -5.89 -7.40 -8.13
CA GLU A 68 -5.80 -7.31 -9.60
C GLU A 68 -4.39 -7.67 -10.08
N PRO A 69 -4.25 -8.32 -11.24
CA PRO A 69 -2.95 -8.65 -11.80
C PRO A 69 -2.20 -7.39 -12.24
N ILE A 70 -0.88 -7.38 -12.04
CA ILE A 70 0.00 -6.38 -12.64
C ILE A 70 0.32 -6.83 -14.06
N GLU A 71 -0.07 -6.06 -15.07
CA GLU A 71 0.38 -6.31 -16.44
C GLU A 71 1.87 -5.98 -16.56
N SER A 72 2.70 -7.03 -16.65
CA SER A 72 4.13 -6.92 -16.93
C SER A 72 4.43 -7.44 -18.33
N ASN A 73 4.97 -6.57 -19.20
CA ASN A 73 5.50 -6.97 -20.50
C ASN A 73 6.85 -7.71 -20.39
N ILE A 74 7.38 -7.85 -19.18
CA ILE A 74 8.70 -8.41 -18.91
C ILE A 74 8.49 -9.61 -17.99
N ILE A 75 8.38 -10.80 -18.61
CA ILE A 75 8.34 -12.13 -17.97
C ILE A 75 6.99 -12.43 -17.28
N ASN A 76 6.59 -13.71 -17.29
CA ASN A 76 5.38 -14.32 -16.71
C ASN A 76 5.23 -14.07 -15.19
N ASN A 77 5.13 -12.81 -14.77
CA ASN A 77 5.00 -12.42 -13.39
C ASN A 77 3.51 -12.40 -13.06
N HIS A 78 3.01 -13.44 -12.40
CA HIS A 78 1.65 -13.50 -11.88
C HIS A 78 1.51 -12.68 -10.59
N ALA A 79 2.05 -11.46 -10.61
CA ALA A 79 2.01 -10.53 -9.50
C ALA A 79 0.63 -9.89 -9.40
N THR A 80 0.19 -9.58 -8.18
CA THR A 80 -1.09 -8.91 -7.97
C THR A 80 -0.95 -7.75 -6.99
N VAL A 81 -1.81 -6.75 -7.13
CA VAL A 81 -1.88 -5.58 -6.23
C VAL A 81 -3.26 -5.48 -5.59
N ILE A 82 -3.30 -4.88 -4.41
CA ILE A 82 -4.57 -4.48 -3.79
C ILE A 82 -5.09 -3.26 -4.55
N GLN A 83 -6.20 -3.45 -5.26
CA GLN A 83 -6.88 -2.42 -6.03
C GLN A 83 -7.93 -1.69 -5.19
N ALA A 84 -8.57 -2.41 -4.28
CA ALA A 84 -9.59 -1.86 -3.41
C ALA A 84 -9.67 -2.62 -2.09
N PHE A 85 -10.19 -1.95 -1.06
CA PHE A 85 -10.63 -2.63 0.15
C PHE A 85 -11.87 -1.95 0.73
N VAL A 86 -12.70 -2.73 1.39
CA VAL A 86 -13.95 -2.26 2.00
C VAL A 86 -14.05 -2.78 3.41
N ILE A 87 -14.47 -1.90 4.31
CA ILE A 87 -14.72 -2.17 5.71
C ILE A 87 -16.21 -2.00 5.95
N LYS A 88 -16.85 -3.08 6.39
CA LYS A 88 -18.25 -3.07 6.82
C LYS A 88 -18.30 -3.37 8.31
N ASN A 89 -19.02 -2.52 9.04
CA ASN A 89 -19.33 -2.73 10.44
C ASN A 89 -20.85 -2.84 10.61
N ALA A 90 -21.32 -3.57 11.63
CA ALA A 90 -22.74 -3.69 11.95
C ALA A 90 -23.38 -2.36 12.37
N ASN A 91 -22.63 -1.48 13.03
CA ASN A 91 -23.12 -0.25 13.66
C ASN A 91 -22.57 1.04 13.01
N TYR A 92 -21.60 0.92 12.10
CA TYR A 92 -20.97 2.07 11.44
C TYR A 92 -21.13 2.00 9.92
N PRO A 93 -21.04 3.14 9.22
CA PRO A 93 -21.11 3.19 7.77
C PRO A 93 -20.09 2.26 7.10
N LYS A 94 -20.47 1.73 5.93
CA LYS A 94 -19.53 1.00 5.07
C LYS A 94 -18.56 2.01 4.48
N VAL A 95 -17.26 1.77 4.63
CA VAL A 95 -16.21 2.60 4.03
C VAL A 95 -15.46 1.77 3.00
N GLN A 96 -15.33 2.30 1.79
CA GLN A 96 -14.67 1.67 0.66
C GLN A 96 -13.56 2.59 0.14
N PHE A 97 -12.42 1.98 -0.17
CA PHE A 97 -11.24 2.63 -0.68
C PHE A 97 -10.91 1.99 -2.03
N GLU A 98 -10.71 2.80 -3.06
CA GLU A 98 -10.34 2.37 -4.41
C GLU A 98 -9.06 3.09 -4.82
N LEU A 99 -8.05 2.32 -5.23
CA LEU A 99 -6.73 2.82 -5.58
C LEU A 99 -6.53 2.73 -7.09
N PHE A 100 -6.60 3.85 -7.80
CA PHE A 100 -6.31 3.89 -9.23
C PHE A 100 -4.83 4.16 -9.44
N THR A 101 -4.02 3.10 -9.49
CA THR A 101 -2.55 3.20 -9.54
C THR A 101 -2.05 4.04 -10.72
N GLU A 102 -2.65 3.87 -11.90
CA GLU A 102 -2.27 4.64 -13.11
C GLU A 102 -2.55 6.14 -12.95
N LEU A 103 -3.63 6.49 -12.25
CA LEU A 103 -4.07 7.87 -12.03
C LEU A 103 -3.49 8.48 -10.74
N LYS A 104 -2.75 7.69 -9.95
CA LYS A 104 -2.31 8.05 -8.58
C LYS A 104 -3.44 8.63 -7.74
N LEU A 105 -4.63 8.05 -7.88
CA LEU A 105 -5.87 8.54 -7.25
C LEU A 105 -6.34 7.54 -6.20
N LEU A 106 -6.69 8.05 -5.02
CA LEU A 106 -7.43 7.33 -4.00
C LEU A 106 -8.86 7.87 -3.93
N GLU A 107 -9.84 7.02 -4.22
CA GLU A 107 -11.24 7.35 -3.96
C GLU A 107 -11.68 6.73 -2.64
N ILE A 108 -12.39 7.53 -1.83
CA ILE A 108 -13.01 7.06 -0.59
C ILE A 108 -14.52 7.21 -0.72
N ARG A 109 -15.25 6.12 -0.44
CA ARG A 109 -16.71 6.09 -0.45
C ARG A 109 -17.25 5.70 0.92
N VAL A 110 -18.18 6.50 1.45
CA VAL A 110 -18.95 6.18 2.66
C VAL A 110 -20.38 5.87 2.25
N ASN A 111 -20.86 4.65 2.52
CA ASN A 111 -22.15 4.12 2.06
C ASN A 111 -22.37 4.37 0.55
N ASN A 112 -21.36 4.06 -0.26
CA ASN A 112 -21.30 4.24 -1.72
C ASN A 112 -21.27 5.70 -2.21
N ARG A 113 -21.24 6.70 -1.31
CA ARG A 113 -21.11 8.12 -1.68
C ARG A 113 -19.64 8.52 -1.65
N LEU A 114 -19.16 9.12 -2.75
CA LEU A 114 -17.80 9.66 -2.84
C LEU A 114 -17.62 10.75 -1.78
N VAL A 115 -16.49 10.71 -1.08
CA VAL A 115 -16.09 11.74 -0.12
C VAL A 115 -14.95 12.55 -0.71
N THR A 116 -15.12 13.86 -0.75
CA THR A 116 -14.04 14.79 -1.09
C THR A 116 -13.19 15.02 0.15
N LEU A 117 -11.89 14.72 0.03
CA LEU A 117 -10.92 15.04 1.07
C LEU A 117 -10.34 16.42 0.80
N ASN A 118 -10.53 17.34 1.75
CA ASN A 118 -9.74 18.57 1.80
C ASN A 118 -8.56 18.30 2.74
N VAL A 119 -7.50 17.73 2.21
CA VAL A 119 -6.26 17.47 2.95
C VAL A 119 -5.20 18.41 2.42
N ASP A 120 -4.53 19.12 3.33
CA ASP A 120 -3.38 19.92 2.96
C ASP A 120 -2.20 18.98 2.66
N VAL A 121 -1.48 19.24 1.57
CA VAL A 121 -0.48 18.28 1.04
C VAL A 121 0.71 18.12 2.00
N ASP A 122 0.94 19.13 2.84
CA ASP A 122 1.98 19.13 3.87
C ASP A 122 1.68 18.15 5.03
N ASP A 123 0.40 17.79 5.25
CA ASP A 123 -0.02 16.83 6.28
C ASP A 123 0.10 15.37 5.81
N LEU A 124 0.37 15.11 4.52
CA LEU A 124 0.46 13.75 3.98
C LEU A 124 1.75 13.01 4.37
N TYR A 125 2.72 13.71 4.96
CA TYR A 125 3.99 13.15 5.42
C TYR A 125 4.09 13.06 6.95
N SER A 126 3.06 13.49 7.68
CA SER A 126 2.99 13.29 9.13
C SER A 126 2.40 11.91 9.43
N ASP A 127 2.80 11.29 10.54
CA ASP A 127 2.16 10.07 11.07
C ASP A 127 0.73 10.35 11.60
N GLU A 128 0.07 11.42 11.15
CA GLU A 128 -1.25 11.83 11.62
C GLU A 128 -2.37 11.03 10.96
N TYR A 129 -3.45 10.86 11.72
CA TYR A 129 -4.60 10.10 11.30
C TYR A 129 -5.49 10.95 10.39
N LEU A 130 -5.70 10.49 9.15
CA LEU A 130 -6.76 11.03 8.30
C LEU A 130 -8.14 10.68 8.89
N THR A 131 -8.87 11.68 9.37
CA THR A 131 -10.24 11.51 9.87
C THR A 131 -11.24 11.80 8.76
N VAL A 132 -11.96 10.77 8.32
CA VAL A 132 -13.03 10.90 7.33
C VAL A 132 -14.39 10.91 8.03
N ALA A 133 -15.08 12.06 8.00
CA ALA A 133 -16.44 12.21 8.54
C ALA A 133 -17.41 12.63 7.44
N GLN A 134 -18.56 11.97 7.34
CA GLN A 134 -19.66 12.42 6.50
C GLN A 134 -20.57 13.29 7.35
N THR A 135 -20.64 14.59 7.06
CA THR A 135 -21.66 15.47 7.63
C THR A 135 -22.97 15.22 6.90
N ASN A 136 -24.07 15.07 7.64
CA ASN A 136 -25.40 15.08 7.03
C ASN A 136 -25.68 16.53 6.61
N ASP A 137 -25.81 16.79 5.31
CA ASP A 137 -26.35 18.05 4.83
C ASP A 137 -27.80 18.16 5.30
N THR A 138 -28.07 19.12 6.18
CA THR A 138 -29.43 19.57 6.57
C THR A 138 -30.00 20.51 5.52
#